data_AF-A0A818BYA3-F1
#
_entry.id   AF-A0A818BYA3-F1
#
_cell.length_a   1.000
_cell.length_b   1.000
_cell.length_c   1.000
_cell.angle_alpha   90.00
_cell.angle_beta   90.00
_cell.angle_gamma   90.00
#
_symmetry.space_group_name_H-M   'P 1'
#
loop_
_entity.id
_entity.type
_entity.pdbx_description
1 polymer ?
#
loop_
_entity_poly.entity_id
_entity_poly.type
_entity_poly.pdbx_seq_one_letter_code
_entity_poly.pdbx_strand_id
1 'polypeptide(L)'
;MVFDLQQQHSTLCYYVQNVFDVAEINTRLQNHSRIEKSEELLEMFPLFYSIVIHFDKVSITGRDQAVEMLLQLISLELFDVQRQIHRGLSIDDRRFHLNIIKMLSCLIAEYIIRFDNDQTNKSLDVDMPPSKKRKKAKASKTNEKSSLTSDSLRDKCLKGLCDIIRSHIKPLWDPSIIDEQFVKCVTKPCYHLIRRTDIAKNPIVKENLPLILTIMINKFEHAREASIQFIQAVKLYHSNSSLLIDVLNLLLTNYQDTSLAIEFLREIRETNFVVAQADNASAKTVATFIIVMA
;
A
#
# COMPACT_ATOMS: atom_id res chain seq x y z
N MET A 1 -7.75 -6.90 -15.84
CA MET A 1 -6.30 -6.92 -16.10
C MET A 1 -5.66 -7.53 -14.87
N VAL A 2 -5.32 -8.82 -14.95
CA VAL A 2 -4.65 -9.51 -13.86
C VAL A 2 -3.18 -9.12 -13.96
N PHE A 3 -2.67 -8.37 -12.99
CA PHE A 3 -1.24 -8.10 -12.87
C PHE A 3 -0.53 -9.35 -12.34
N ASP A 4 -0.54 -10.42 -13.14
CA ASP A 4 0.54 -11.39 -13.03
C ASP A 4 1.68 -10.86 -13.90
N LEU A 5 2.56 -10.09 -13.27
CA LEU A 5 3.70 -9.45 -13.93
C LEU A 5 4.75 -10.47 -14.39
N GLN A 6 4.58 -11.76 -14.05
CA GLN A 6 5.57 -12.82 -14.29
C GLN A 6 5.12 -13.86 -15.31
N GLN A 7 3.82 -13.99 -15.62
CA GLN A 7 3.33 -15.00 -16.57
C GLN A 7 2.23 -14.47 -17.49
N GLN A 8 2.40 -14.74 -18.80
CA GLN A 8 1.43 -14.38 -19.82
C GLN A 8 0.27 -15.39 -19.81
N HIS A 9 -0.78 -15.10 -19.05
CA HIS A 9 -1.98 -15.95 -19.00
C HIS A 9 -3.07 -15.54 -20.01
N SER A 10 -3.03 -14.32 -20.57
CA SER A 10 -4.04 -13.81 -21.50
C SER A 10 -3.52 -12.65 -22.36
N THR A 11 -4.07 -12.44 -23.57
CA THR A 11 -3.81 -11.30 -24.46
C THR A 11 -4.33 -9.96 -23.91
N LEU A 12 -5.12 -9.99 -22.83
CA LEU A 12 -5.65 -8.81 -22.14
C LEU A 12 -4.83 -8.43 -20.89
N CYS A 13 -3.68 -9.08 -20.65
CA CYS A 13 -2.81 -8.82 -19.51
C CYS A 13 -1.52 -8.10 -19.95
N TYR A 14 -1.13 -7.07 -19.19
CA TYR A 14 0.19 -6.49 -19.33
C TYR A 14 1.22 -7.40 -18.64
N TYR A 15 2.26 -7.78 -19.36
CA TYR A 15 3.38 -8.58 -18.86
C TYR A 15 4.69 -7.84 -19.15
N VAL A 16 5.61 -7.83 -18.19
CA VAL A 16 6.90 -7.16 -18.36
C VAL A 16 7.83 -8.07 -19.14
N GLN A 17 8.14 -7.67 -20.38
CA GLN A 17 9.01 -8.44 -21.27
C GLN A 17 10.50 -8.31 -20.91
N ASN A 18 10.91 -7.16 -20.38
CA ASN A 18 12.31 -6.83 -20.12
C ASN A 18 12.50 -6.48 -18.64
N VAL A 19 13.33 -7.25 -17.95
CA VAL A 19 13.83 -6.92 -16.62
C VAL A 19 15.27 -6.43 -16.76
N PHE A 20 15.50 -5.16 -16.43
CA PHE A 20 16.80 -4.52 -16.53
C PHE A 20 17.69 -4.95 -15.37
N ASP A 21 18.98 -5.10 -15.65
CA ASP A 21 19.96 -5.31 -14.59
C ASP A 21 20.21 -4.03 -13.78
N VAL A 22 20.98 -4.15 -12.70
CA VAL A 22 21.25 -3.02 -11.78
C VAL A 22 22.03 -1.90 -12.47
N ALA A 23 22.88 -2.20 -13.45
CA ALA A 23 23.65 -1.18 -14.17
C ALA A 23 22.72 -0.36 -15.07
N GLU A 24 21.87 -1.04 -15.86
CA GLU A 24 20.90 -0.40 -16.73
C GLU A 24 19.86 0.40 -15.94
N ILE A 25 19.40 -0.11 -14.78
CA ILE A 25 18.52 0.65 -13.87
C ILE A 25 19.16 1.99 -13.50
N ASN A 26 20.42 2.00 -13.06
CA ASN A 26 21.11 3.21 -12.65
C ASN A 26 21.26 4.20 -13.82
N THR A 27 21.62 3.70 -15.00
CA THR A 27 21.73 4.54 -16.21
C THR A 27 20.39 5.16 -16.59
N ARG A 28 19.31 4.37 -16.57
CA ARG A 28 17.97 4.88 -16.91
C ARG A 28 17.45 5.89 -15.89
N LEU A 29 17.64 5.64 -14.60
CA LEU A 29 17.30 6.62 -13.56
C LEU A 29 18.02 7.96 -13.79
N GLN A 30 19.30 7.94 -14.16
CA GLN A 30 20.05 9.17 -14.45
C GLN A 30 19.55 9.92 -15.69
N ASN A 31 19.06 9.19 -16.70
CA ASN A 31 18.59 9.78 -17.96
C ASN A 31 17.20 10.41 -17.85
N HIS A 32 16.36 9.94 -16.93
CA HIS A 32 15.01 10.49 -16.74
C HIS A 32 15.03 11.59 -15.66
N SER A 33 15.21 12.83 -16.10
CA SER A 33 15.21 14.01 -15.22
C SER A 33 13.85 14.70 -15.11
N ARG A 34 12.95 14.48 -16.07
CA ARG A 34 11.63 15.12 -16.11
C ARG A 34 10.60 14.20 -16.73
N ILE A 35 9.44 14.14 -16.08
CA ILE A 35 8.23 13.46 -16.56
C ILE A 35 7.21 14.56 -16.85
N GLU A 36 6.69 14.62 -18.08
CA GLU A 36 5.74 15.65 -18.51
C GLU A 36 4.31 15.11 -18.60
N LYS A 37 4.15 13.82 -18.89
CA LYS A 37 2.85 13.15 -19.04
C LYS A 37 2.79 11.84 -18.27
N SER A 38 1.59 11.47 -17.81
CA SER A 38 1.37 10.18 -17.17
C SER A 38 1.54 8.99 -18.12
N GLU A 39 1.30 9.20 -19.42
CA GLU A 39 1.45 8.20 -20.49
C GLU A 39 2.86 7.63 -20.58
N GLU A 40 3.88 8.41 -20.18
CA GLU A 40 5.29 8.00 -20.12
C GLU A 40 5.49 6.79 -19.20
N LEU A 41 4.57 6.54 -18.25
CA LEU A 41 4.58 5.33 -17.44
C LEU A 41 4.63 4.06 -18.30
N LEU A 42 3.98 4.02 -19.46
CA LEU A 42 3.95 2.81 -20.29
C LEU A 42 5.35 2.38 -20.75
N GLU A 43 6.21 3.36 -21.06
CA GLU A 43 7.60 3.13 -21.45
C GLU A 43 8.52 2.92 -20.24
N MET A 44 8.22 3.60 -19.14
CA MET A 44 9.01 3.57 -17.91
C MET A 44 8.66 2.40 -16.99
N PHE A 45 7.53 1.73 -17.18
CA PHE A 45 7.07 0.67 -16.30
C PHE A 45 8.10 -0.47 -16.10
N PRO A 46 8.80 -0.96 -17.14
CA PRO A 46 9.84 -1.96 -16.97
C PRO A 46 10.96 -1.51 -16.03
N LEU A 47 11.28 -0.21 -15.98
CA LEU A 47 12.27 0.34 -15.04
C LEU A 47 11.80 0.18 -13.60
N PHE A 48 10.60 0.65 -13.28
CA PHE A 48 10.05 0.55 -11.93
C PHE A 48 9.87 -0.91 -11.50
N TYR A 49 9.41 -1.77 -12.41
CA TYR A 49 9.31 -3.20 -12.14
C TYR A 49 10.67 -3.84 -11.87
N SER A 50 11.70 -3.50 -12.65
CA SER A 50 13.05 -4.02 -12.46
C SER A 50 13.64 -3.61 -11.10
N ILE A 51 13.31 -2.40 -10.63
CA ILE A 51 13.68 -1.93 -9.29
C ILE A 51 12.98 -2.77 -8.21
N VAL A 52 11.72 -3.17 -8.39
CA VAL A 52 11.06 -4.11 -7.45
C VAL A 52 11.80 -5.44 -7.39
N ILE A 53 12.19 -6.00 -8.54
CA ILE A 53 12.86 -7.31 -8.64
C ILE A 53 14.27 -7.27 -8.04
N HIS A 54 14.99 -6.17 -8.25
CA HIS A 54 16.35 -5.98 -7.76
C HIS A 54 16.43 -5.04 -6.55
N PHE A 55 15.35 -4.92 -5.78
CA PHE A 55 15.17 -3.89 -4.75
C PHE A 55 16.38 -3.78 -3.83
N ASP A 56 16.80 -4.89 -3.22
CA ASP A 56 17.92 -4.94 -2.27
C ASP A 56 19.27 -4.52 -2.88
N LYS A 57 19.42 -4.65 -4.21
CA LYS A 57 20.65 -4.32 -4.95
C LYS A 57 20.67 -2.87 -5.43
N VAL A 58 19.51 -2.21 -5.56
CA VAL A 58 19.41 -0.80 -5.95
C VAL A 58 19.72 0.07 -4.74
N SER A 59 20.50 1.13 -4.93
CA SER A 59 20.86 2.07 -3.84
C SER A 59 19.63 2.80 -3.29
N ILE A 60 19.65 3.19 -2.01
CA ILE A 60 18.51 3.91 -1.41
C ILE A 60 18.21 5.24 -2.12
N THR A 61 19.24 5.92 -2.65
CA THR A 61 19.08 7.13 -3.47
C THR A 61 18.39 6.82 -4.80
N GLY A 62 18.73 5.71 -5.46
CA GLY A 62 18.02 5.27 -6.66
C GLY A 62 16.57 4.88 -6.39
N ARG A 63 16.30 4.26 -5.22
CA ARG A 63 14.94 3.96 -4.77
C ARG A 63 14.13 5.22 -4.49
N ASP A 64 14.72 6.23 -3.83
CA ASP A 64 14.09 7.54 -3.60
C ASP A 64 13.76 8.24 -4.91
N GLN A 65 14.70 8.29 -5.85
CA GLN A 65 14.46 8.88 -7.17
C GLN A 65 13.29 8.20 -7.89
N ALA A 66 13.23 6.86 -7.85
CA ALA A 66 12.11 6.13 -8.42
C ALA A 66 10.77 6.43 -7.74
N VAL A 67 10.76 6.60 -6.41
CA VAL A 67 9.56 6.99 -5.66
C VAL A 67 9.09 8.39 -6.06
N GLU A 68 10.00 9.37 -6.15
CA GLU A 68 9.66 10.72 -6.58
C GLU A 68 9.07 10.74 -8.00
N MET A 69 9.65 9.97 -8.91
CA MET A 69 9.14 9.79 -10.27
C MET A 69 7.74 9.17 -10.28
N LEU A 70 7.49 8.14 -9.46
CA LEU A 70 6.16 7.53 -9.33
C LEU A 70 5.12 8.51 -8.75
N LEU A 71 5.49 9.30 -7.74
CA LEU A 71 4.60 10.31 -7.15
C LEU A 71 4.27 11.43 -8.14
N GLN A 72 5.24 11.82 -8.98
CA GLN A 72 5.00 12.75 -10.07
C GLN A 72 4.01 12.18 -11.09
N LEU A 73 4.19 10.92 -11.52
CA LEU A 73 3.26 10.23 -12.43
C LEU A 73 1.85 10.12 -11.86
N ILE A 74 1.72 9.83 -10.56
CA ILE A 74 0.42 9.80 -9.86
C ILE A 74 -0.24 11.17 -9.91
N SER A 75 0.51 12.23 -9.61
CA SER A 75 -0.02 13.59 -9.59
C SER A 75 -0.53 14.01 -10.97
N LEU A 76 0.23 13.70 -12.03
CA LEU A 76 -0.16 13.97 -13.42
C LEU A 76 -1.41 13.16 -13.82
N GLU A 77 -1.41 11.86 -13.55
CA GLU A 77 -2.53 10.99 -13.93
C GLU A 77 -3.83 11.38 -13.21
N LEU A 78 -3.76 11.67 -11.91
CA LEU A 78 -4.95 12.09 -11.15
C LEU A 78 -5.51 13.42 -11.67
N PHE A 79 -4.64 14.35 -12.07
CA PHE A 79 -5.06 15.60 -12.70
C PHE A 79 -5.76 15.35 -14.05
N ASP A 80 -5.19 14.50 -14.90
CA ASP A 80 -5.76 14.18 -16.21
C ASP A 80 -7.09 13.41 -16.08
N VAL A 81 -7.17 12.40 -15.20
CA VAL A 81 -8.40 11.66 -14.90
C VAL A 81 -9.51 12.61 -14.47
N GLN A 82 -9.23 13.52 -13.53
CA GLN A 82 -10.23 14.50 -13.09
C GLN A 82 -10.68 15.35 -14.28
N ARG A 83 -9.77 15.87 -15.09
CA ARG A 83 -10.11 16.67 -16.27
C ARG A 83 -10.98 15.91 -17.27
N GLN A 84 -10.70 14.64 -17.53
CA GLN A 84 -11.47 13.82 -18.47
C GLN A 84 -12.85 13.45 -17.93
N ILE A 85 -12.98 13.15 -16.64
CA ILE A 85 -14.28 12.89 -16.00
C ILE A 85 -15.24 14.07 -16.21
N HIS A 86 -14.74 15.31 -16.08
CA HIS A 86 -15.56 16.51 -16.30
C HIS A 86 -15.97 16.72 -17.76
N ARG A 87 -15.16 16.26 -18.72
CA ARG A 87 -15.41 16.43 -20.17
C ARG A 87 -16.27 15.33 -20.78
N GLY A 88 -16.44 14.23 -20.06
CA GLY A 88 -17.03 13.01 -20.58
C GLY A 88 -15.93 12.05 -21.06
N LEU A 89 -15.88 10.87 -20.44
CA LEU A 89 -14.90 9.84 -20.74
C LEU A 89 -15.37 8.96 -21.91
N SER A 90 -14.59 8.90 -22.99
CA SER A 90 -14.76 7.87 -24.01
C SER A 90 -14.35 6.49 -23.49
N ILE A 91 -14.74 5.41 -24.19
CA ILE A 91 -14.38 4.03 -23.79
C ILE A 91 -12.86 3.86 -23.79
N ASP A 92 -12.17 4.40 -24.80
CA ASP A 92 -10.72 4.30 -24.93
C ASP A 92 -10.01 5.10 -23.84
N ASP A 93 -10.48 6.31 -23.51
CA ASP A 93 -9.94 7.13 -22.43
C ASP A 93 -10.11 6.42 -21.07
N ARG A 94 -11.28 5.82 -20.80
CA ARG A 94 -11.50 5.04 -19.56
C ARG A 94 -10.47 3.93 -19.46
N ARG A 95 -10.32 3.13 -20.51
CA ARG A 95 -9.42 1.99 -20.52
C ARG A 95 -7.97 2.42 -20.34
N PHE A 96 -7.57 3.51 -21.01
CA PHE A 96 -6.24 4.07 -20.94
C PHE A 96 -5.88 4.51 -19.52
N HIS A 97 -6.67 5.41 -18.94
CA HIS A 97 -6.45 5.94 -17.61
C HIS A 97 -6.58 4.86 -16.53
N LEU A 98 -7.55 3.95 -16.68
CA LEU A 98 -7.71 2.81 -15.76
C LEU A 98 -6.45 1.94 -15.74
N ASN A 99 -5.82 1.73 -16.90
CA ASN A 99 -4.60 0.94 -16.97
C ASN A 99 -3.46 1.62 -16.19
N ILE A 100 -3.24 2.92 -16.41
CA ILE A 100 -2.20 3.70 -15.72
C ILE A 100 -2.44 3.70 -14.20
N ILE A 101 -3.67 3.99 -13.75
CA ILE A 101 -4.02 3.97 -12.33
C ILE A 101 -3.72 2.61 -11.69
N LYS A 102 -4.05 1.51 -12.38
CA LYS A 102 -3.76 0.17 -11.86
C LYS A 102 -2.26 -0.12 -11.81
N MET A 103 -1.51 0.25 -12.86
CA MET A 103 -0.05 0.10 -12.92
C MET A 103 0.62 0.86 -11.77
N LEU A 104 0.26 2.13 -11.55
CA LEU A 104 0.77 2.95 -10.45
C LEU A 104 0.42 2.38 -9.08
N SER A 105 -0.84 1.97 -8.89
CA SER A 105 -1.30 1.38 -7.63
C SER A 105 -0.53 0.09 -7.30
N CYS A 106 -0.31 -0.77 -8.31
CA CYS A 106 0.47 -2.00 -8.14
C CYS A 106 1.93 -1.73 -7.76
N LEU A 107 2.58 -0.80 -8.47
CA LEU A 107 3.97 -0.44 -8.18
C LEU A 107 4.10 0.15 -6.78
N ILE A 108 3.28 1.15 -6.43
CA ILE A 108 3.32 1.78 -5.10
C ILE A 108 3.03 0.75 -3.99
N ALA A 109 2.01 -0.10 -4.16
CA ALA A 109 1.68 -1.14 -3.18
C ALA A 109 2.87 -2.08 -2.93
N GLU A 110 3.56 -2.48 -4.00
CA GLU A 110 4.73 -3.35 -3.88
C GLU A 110 5.94 -2.60 -3.26
N TYR A 111 6.17 -1.34 -3.62
CA TYR A 111 7.22 -0.52 -2.99
C TYR A 111 7.00 -0.36 -1.48
N ILE A 112 5.75 -0.13 -1.02
CA ILE A 112 5.42 -0.06 0.41
C ILE A 112 5.88 -1.34 1.14
N ILE A 113 5.55 -2.50 0.58
CA ILE A 113 5.92 -3.81 1.15
C ILE A 113 7.43 -4.01 1.14
N ARG A 114 8.12 -3.65 0.05
CA ARG A 114 9.58 -3.80 -0.08
C ARG A 114 10.34 -2.91 0.90
N PHE A 115 9.93 -1.64 1.05
CA PHE A 115 10.55 -0.74 2.03
C PHE A 115 10.30 -1.20 3.47
N ASP A 116 9.11 -1.71 3.78
CA ASP A 116 8.83 -2.22 5.13
C ASP A 116 9.67 -3.49 5.44
N ASN A 117 9.83 -4.39 4.46
CA ASN A 117 10.64 -5.60 4.61
C ASN A 117 12.16 -5.32 4.72
N ASP A 118 12.66 -4.26 4.08
CA ASP A 118 14.06 -3.84 4.18
C ASP A 118 14.45 -3.52 5.65
N GLN A 119 13.48 -3.12 6.49
CA GLN A 119 13.68 -2.90 7.93
C GLN A 119 13.65 -4.20 8.76
N THR A 120 12.80 -5.18 8.41
CA THR A 120 12.81 -6.48 9.12
C THR A 120 14.16 -7.15 9.04
N ASN A 121 14.78 -7.14 7.86
CA ASN A 121 16.07 -7.81 7.69
C ASN A 121 17.19 -7.09 8.47
N LYS A 122 17.16 -5.76 8.50
CA LYS A 122 18.14 -4.95 9.25
C LYS A 122 17.99 -5.07 10.76
N SER A 123 16.77 -5.22 11.29
CA SER A 123 16.53 -5.40 12.73
C SER A 123 16.92 -6.81 13.20
N LEU A 124 16.66 -7.85 12.39
CA LEU A 124 17.05 -9.22 12.68
C LEU A 124 18.58 -9.43 12.69
N ASP A 125 19.34 -8.70 11.87
CA ASP A 125 20.81 -8.77 11.84
C ASP A 125 21.48 -8.20 13.11
N VAL A 126 20.79 -7.35 13.89
CA VAL A 126 21.35 -6.76 15.13
C VAL A 126 21.19 -7.68 16.34
N ASP A 127 20.22 -8.61 16.30
CA ASP A 127 19.85 -9.48 17.42
C ASP A 127 20.58 -10.84 17.43
N MET A 128 21.60 -11.02 16.58
CA MET A 128 22.48 -12.20 16.63
C MET A 128 23.49 -12.11 17.78
N PRO A 129 23.70 -13.18 18.57
CA PRO A 129 24.60 -13.16 19.72
C PRO A 129 26.06 -12.91 19.28
N PRO A 130 26.88 -12.23 20.11
CA PRO A 130 28.17 -11.71 19.70
C PRO A 130 29.23 -12.80 19.59
N SER A 131 29.32 -13.48 18.45
CA SER A 131 30.48 -14.32 18.13
C SER A 131 31.57 -13.51 17.42
N LYS A 132 32.53 -13.05 18.24
CA LYS A 132 33.95 -12.75 17.94
C LYS A 132 34.31 -11.85 16.73
N LYS A 133 34.68 -10.61 17.10
CA LYS A 133 35.79 -9.76 16.56
C LYS A 133 35.72 -9.27 15.10
N ARG A 134 35.53 -7.95 14.96
CA ARG A 134 36.60 -7.05 14.47
C ARG A 134 36.34 -5.60 14.88
N LYS A 135 37.26 -5.04 15.67
CA LYS A 135 37.36 -3.61 15.98
C LYS A 135 37.54 -2.83 14.67
N LYS A 136 36.66 -1.87 14.38
CA LYS A 136 37.06 -0.62 13.72
C LYS A 136 36.07 0.52 13.97
N ALA A 137 36.65 1.57 14.55
CA ALA A 137 36.33 3.00 14.46
C ALA A 137 34.92 3.50 14.83
N LYS A 138 34.88 4.19 15.98
CA LYS A 138 34.01 5.36 16.19
C LYS A 138 34.22 6.34 15.02
N ALA A 139 33.18 6.58 14.22
CA ALA A 139 33.05 7.72 13.33
C ALA A 139 31.80 8.50 13.79
N SER A 140 32.03 9.52 14.61
CA SER A 140 31.85 10.93 14.25
C SER A 140 30.39 11.30 13.99
N LYS A 141 29.77 11.88 15.04
CA LYS A 141 28.65 12.82 14.90
C LYS A 141 29.14 13.97 14.03
N THR A 142 28.68 14.05 12.80
CA THR A 142 28.75 15.26 11.99
C THR A 142 27.68 15.27 10.91
N ASN A 143 26.96 16.39 10.89
CA ASN A 143 26.26 17.01 9.75
C ASN A 143 24.83 16.57 9.42
N GLU A 144 23.93 17.53 9.67
CA GLU A 144 22.69 17.83 8.95
C GLU A 144 22.78 17.51 7.43
N LYS A 145 22.42 16.27 7.08
CA LYS A 145 21.89 15.88 5.76
C LYS A 145 20.71 14.95 6.02
N SER A 146 19.52 15.54 6.00
CA SER A 146 18.18 14.95 5.89
C SER A 146 18.15 13.45 5.54
N SER A 147 17.73 12.60 6.47
CA SER A 147 16.33 12.12 6.60
C SER A 147 15.86 11.07 5.57
N LEU A 148 16.75 10.56 4.72
CA LEU A 148 16.40 9.52 3.76
C LEU A 148 16.53 8.12 4.37
N THR A 149 15.41 7.49 4.70
CA THR A 149 15.32 6.15 5.29
C THR A 149 14.27 5.34 4.55
N SER A 150 14.33 4.00 4.65
CA SER A 150 13.30 3.13 4.07
C SER A 150 11.91 3.45 4.64
N ASP A 151 11.81 3.86 5.91
CA ASP A 151 10.56 4.31 6.52
C ASP A 151 10.03 5.60 5.89
N SER A 152 10.89 6.60 5.67
CA SER A 152 10.42 7.85 5.05
C SER A 152 9.97 7.63 3.60
N LEU A 153 10.60 6.69 2.88
CA LEU A 153 10.17 6.28 1.55
C LEU A 153 8.88 5.47 1.56
N ARG A 154 8.71 4.53 2.49
CA ARG A 154 7.45 3.81 2.70
C ARG A 154 6.31 4.79 2.97
N ASP A 155 6.55 5.79 3.80
CA ASP A 155 5.57 6.80 4.19
C ASP A 155 5.17 7.68 3.00
N LYS A 156 6.13 8.06 2.14
CA LYS A 156 5.87 8.73 0.85
C LYS A 156 4.98 7.87 -0.05
N CYS A 157 5.30 6.59 -0.21
CA CYS A 157 4.50 5.67 -1.03
C CYS A 157 3.09 5.48 -0.47
N LEU A 158 2.93 5.35 0.85
CA LEU A 158 1.62 5.20 1.48
C LEU A 158 0.71 6.42 1.25
N LYS A 159 1.29 7.64 1.31
CA LYS A 159 0.57 8.87 0.94
C LYS A 159 0.14 8.87 -0.53
N GLY A 160 1.05 8.52 -1.45
CA GLY A 160 0.72 8.41 -2.87
C GLY A 160 -0.40 7.40 -3.15
N LEU A 161 -0.40 6.25 -2.46
CA LEU A 161 -1.51 5.29 -2.56
C LEU A 161 -2.81 5.89 -2.02
N CYS A 162 -2.76 6.60 -0.89
CA CYS A 162 -3.90 7.30 -0.33
C CYS A 162 -4.49 8.32 -1.32
N ASP A 163 -3.65 9.11 -1.99
CA ASP A 163 -4.08 10.11 -2.97
C ASP A 163 -4.81 9.49 -4.16
N ILE A 164 -4.34 8.33 -4.65
CA ILE A 164 -5.05 7.56 -5.70
C ILE A 164 -6.45 7.17 -5.22
N ILE A 165 -6.54 6.59 -4.02
CA ILE A 165 -7.79 6.02 -3.50
C ILE A 165 -8.81 7.08 -3.09
N ARG A 166 -8.34 8.24 -2.60
CA ARG A 166 -9.19 9.39 -2.29
C ARG A 166 -9.77 10.05 -3.55
N SER A 167 -9.07 9.93 -4.68
CA SER A 167 -9.50 10.53 -5.94
C SER A 167 -10.74 9.86 -6.52
N HIS A 168 -11.49 10.61 -7.33
CA HIS A 168 -12.74 10.13 -7.94
C HIS A 168 -12.46 9.21 -9.15
N ILE A 169 -11.80 8.08 -8.92
CA ILE A 169 -11.36 7.16 -9.98
C ILE A 169 -12.42 6.12 -10.37
N LYS A 170 -13.45 5.89 -9.52
CA LYS A 170 -14.50 4.88 -9.75
C LYS A 170 -15.17 4.95 -11.14
N PRO A 171 -15.41 6.12 -11.76
CA PRO A 171 -15.95 6.19 -13.12
C PRO A 171 -15.05 5.62 -14.22
N LEU A 172 -13.79 5.32 -13.95
CA LEU A 172 -12.93 4.68 -14.95
C LEU A 172 -13.35 3.23 -15.23
N TRP A 173 -14.09 2.59 -14.32
CA TRP A 173 -14.68 1.27 -14.50
C TRP A 173 -16.02 1.37 -15.24
N ASP A 174 -16.27 0.39 -16.13
CA ASP A 174 -17.55 0.24 -16.82
C ASP A 174 -18.00 -1.24 -16.82
N PRO A 175 -19.09 -1.61 -16.11
CA PRO A 175 -19.83 -0.76 -15.16
C PRO A 175 -18.91 -0.28 -14.02
N SER A 176 -19.30 0.76 -13.28
CA SER A 176 -18.53 1.38 -12.17
C SER A 176 -18.34 0.47 -10.93
N ILE A 177 -18.01 -0.79 -11.17
CA ILE A 177 -17.73 -1.87 -10.23
C ILE A 177 -16.24 -2.15 -10.34
N ILE A 178 -15.54 -1.98 -9.23
CA ILE A 178 -14.10 -2.18 -9.19
C ILE A 178 -13.79 -3.67 -9.16
N ASP A 179 -12.81 -4.10 -9.96
CA ASP A 179 -12.34 -5.48 -9.95
C ASP A 179 -11.63 -5.84 -8.64
N GLU A 180 -11.96 -7.02 -8.12
CA GLU A 180 -11.42 -7.58 -6.89
C GLU A 180 -9.88 -7.58 -6.84
N GLN A 181 -9.21 -7.71 -7.99
CA GLN A 181 -7.75 -7.70 -8.09
C GLN A 181 -7.16 -6.34 -7.73
N PHE A 182 -7.81 -5.25 -8.17
CA PHE A 182 -7.43 -3.91 -7.75
C PHE A 182 -7.64 -3.73 -6.24
N VAL A 183 -8.77 -4.21 -5.73
CA VAL A 183 -9.06 -4.16 -4.28
C VAL A 183 -7.96 -4.86 -3.49
N LYS A 184 -7.66 -6.12 -3.83
CA LYS A 184 -6.59 -6.91 -3.20
C LYS A 184 -5.22 -6.24 -3.30
N CYS A 185 -4.90 -5.67 -4.46
CA CYS A 185 -3.64 -4.97 -4.68
C CYS A 185 -3.46 -3.81 -3.68
N VAL A 186 -4.48 -2.98 -3.52
CA VAL A 186 -4.45 -1.80 -2.64
C VAL A 186 -4.50 -2.19 -1.17
N THR A 187 -5.30 -3.20 -0.78
CA THR A 187 -5.46 -3.57 0.62
C THR A 187 -4.31 -4.43 1.16
N LYS A 188 -3.61 -5.17 0.29
CA LYS A 188 -2.46 -6.01 0.66
C LYS A 188 -1.39 -5.26 1.47
N PRO A 189 -0.85 -4.10 1.03
CA PRO A 189 0.12 -3.35 1.83
C PRO A 189 -0.47 -2.86 3.17
N CYS A 190 -1.74 -2.45 3.23
CA CYS A 190 -2.37 -2.03 4.49
C CYS A 190 -2.38 -3.16 5.53
N TYR A 191 -2.83 -4.36 5.13
CA TYR A 191 -2.81 -5.50 6.04
C TYR A 191 -1.40 -5.97 6.37
N HIS A 192 -0.46 -5.89 5.42
CA HIS A 192 0.96 -6.14 5.70
C HIS A 192 1.48 -5.22 6.82
N LEU A 193 1.20 -3.91 6.73
CA LEU A 193 1.61 -2.93 7.72
C LEU A 193 0.98 -3.17 9.09
N ILE A 194 -0.33 -3.49 9.18
CA ILE A 194 -1.03 -3.77 10.45
C ILE A 194 -0.34 -4.87 11.28
N ARG A 195 0.35 -5.81 10.62
CA ARG A 195 1.04 -6.93 11.29
C ARG A 195 2.39 -6.54 11.91
N ARG A 196 2.85 -5.30 11.69
CA ARG A 196 4.14 -4.79 12.16
C ARG A 196 4.03 -4.24 13.56
N THR A 197 4.94 -4.62 14.44
CA THR A 197 4.99 -4.12 15.82
C THR A 197 5.13 -2.60 15.84
N ASP A 198 4.38 -1.93 16.70
CA ASP A 198 4.44 -0.48 16.92
C ASP A 198 4.15 0.43 15.71
N ILE A 199 3.66 -0.12 14.59
CA ILE A 199 3.36 0.67 13.39
C ILE A 199 2.29 1.73 13.63
N ALA A 200 1.38 1.49 14.57
CA ALA A 200 0.32 2.42 14.94
C ALA A 200 0.87 3.72 15.59
N LYS A 201 2.15 3.76 15.97
CA LYS A 201 2.84 4.96 16.46
C LYS A 201 3.35 5.85 15.32
N ASN A 202 3.49 5.32 14.10
CA ASN A 202 3.90 6.13 12.95
C ASN A 202 2.72 7.05 12.55
N PRO A 203 2.90 8.39 12.58
CA PRO A 203 1.82 9.34 12.31
C PRO A 203 1.29 9.24 10.87
N ILE A 204 2.17 8.98 9.90
CA ILE A 204 1.76 8.86 8.49
C ILE A 204 0.91 7.61 8.28
N VAL A 205 1.30 6.49 8.89
CA VAL A 205 0.50 5.26 8.84
C VAL A 205 -0.82 5.46 9.55
N LYS A 206 -0.81 6.04 10.75
CA LYS A 206 -2.02 6.29 11.55
C LYS A 206 -3.03 7.19 10.83
N GLU A 207 -2.57 8.13 10.02
CA GLU A 207 -3.43 9.01 9.24
C GLU A 207 -3.95 8.34 7.96
N ASN A 208 -3.08 7.69 7.19
CA ASN A 208 -3.40 7.29 5.80
C ASN A 208 -3.95 5.87 5.70
N LEU A 209 -3.47 4.93 6.52
CA LEU A 209 -3.89 3.54 6.43
C LEU A 209 -5.38 3.37 6.76
N PRO A 210 -5.91 3.94 7.86
CA PRO A 210 -7.34 3.81 8.15
C PRO A 210 -8.22 4.38 7.05
N LEU A 211 -7.79 5.48 6.44
CA LEU A 211 -8.54 6.13 5.37
C LEU A 211 -8.57 5.28 4.09
N ILE A 212 -7.44 4.69 3.69
CA ILE A 212 -7.41 3.79 2.53
C ILE A 212 -8.41 2.65 2.76
N LEU A 213 -8.29 1.92 3.87
CA LEU A 213 -9.19 0.80 4.16
C LEU A 213 -10.67 1.21 4.24
N THR A 214 -10.96 2.37 4.84
CA THR A 214 -12.31 2.94 4.89
C THR A 214 -12.89 3.10 3.49
N ILE A 215 -12.14 3.70 2.56
CA ILE A 215 -12.60 3.92 1.19
C ILE A 215 -12.76 2.58 0.45
N MET A 216 -11.84 1.63 0.65
CA MET A 216 -11.93 0.31 0.05
C MET A 216 -13.19 -0.45 0.49
N ILE A 217 -13.55 -0.34 1.77
CA ILE A 217 -14.74 -0.95 2.32
C ILE A 217 -16.00 -0.26 1.78
N ASN A 218 -16.06 1.07 1.91
CA ASN A 218 -17.25 1.84 1.57
C ASN A 218 -17.57 1.85 0.08
N LYS A 219 -16.55 2.02 -0.77
CA LYS A 219 -16.76 2.23 -2.21
C LYS A 219 -16.62 0.97 -3.04
N PHE A 220 -15.88 -0.03 -2.56
CA PHE A 220 -15.39 -1.17 -3.35
C PHE A 220 -15.70 -2.53 -2.72
N GLU A 221 -16.76 -2.63 -1.92
CA GLU A 221 -17.37 -3.89 -1.44
C GLU A 221 -16.41 -4.81 -0.65
N HIS A 222 -15.40 -4.22 0.00
CA HIS A 222 -14.36 -4.96 0.73
C HIS A 222 -14.76 -5.36 2.17
N ALA A 223 -16.00 -5.06 2.61
CA ALA A 223 -16.43 -5.24 4.00
C ALA A 223 -16.26 -6.69 4.52
N ARG A 224 -16.63 -7.69 3.69
CA ARG A 224 -16.58 -9.10 4.09
C ARG A 224 -15.15 -9.58 4.33
N GLU A 225 -14.26 -9.42 3.37
CA GLU A 225 -12.84 -9.81 3.52
C GLU A 225 -12.17 -8.97 4.63
N ALA A 226 -12.51 -7.68 4.73
CA ALA A 226 -12.00 -6.83 5.81
C ALA A 226 -12.38 -7.34 7.20
N SER A 227 -13.60 -7.83 7.39
CA SER A 227 -14.04 -8.36 8.69
C SER A 227 -13.16 -9.53 9.17
N ILE A 228 -12.82 -10.45 8.26
CA ILE A 228 -11.94 -11.60 8.52
C ILE A 228 -10.54 -11.10 8.88
N GLN A 229 -9.96 -10.19 8.08
CA GLN A 229 -8.63 -9.64 8.35
C GLN A 229 -8.58 -8.86 9.67
N PHE A 230 -9.66 -8.15 10.02
CA PHE A 230 -9.75 -7.39 11.28
C PHE A 230 -9.78 -8.33 12.47
N ILE A 231 -10.58 -9.39 12.42
CA ILE A 231 -10.64 -10.39 13.50
C ILE A 231 -9.30 -11.09 13.66
N GLN A 232 -8.65 -11.49 12.56
CA GLN A 232 -7.31 -12.06 12.62
C GLN A 232 -6.31 -11.08 13.23
N ALA A 233 -6.37 -9.80 12.85
CA ALA A 233 -5.47 -8.79 13.37
C ALA A 233 -5.72 -8.49 14.86
N VAL A 234 -6.98 -8.48 15.29
CA VAL A 234 -7.35 -8.36 16.71
C VAL A 234 -6.86 -9.56 17.53
N LYS A 235 -6.74 -10.77 16.95
CA LYS A 235 -6.17 -11.95 17.66
C LYS A 235 -4.66 -11.92 17.80
N LEU A 236 -3.95 -11.39 16.80
CA LEU A 236 -2.51 -11.57 16.68
C LEU A 236 -1.71 -10.29 16.93
N TYR A 237 -2.32 -9.11 16.77
CA TYR A 237 -1.63 -7.82 16.74
C TYR A 237 -2.36 -6.75 17.57
N HIS A 238 -2.67 -7.08 18.83
CA HIS A 238 -3.49 -6.22 19.72
C HIS A 238 -3.00 -4.76 19.80
N SER A 239 -1.68 -4.54 19.78
CA SER A 239 -1.08 -3.20 19.87
C SER A 239 -1.48 -2.26 18.74
N ASN A 240 -1.93 -2.81 17.60
CA ASN A 240 -2.29 -2.03 16.41
C ASN A 240 -3.81 -1.93 16.21
N SER A 241 -4.60 -2.42 17.17
CA SER A 241 -6.07 -2.41 17.09
C SER A 241 -6.65 -1.00 16.98
N SER A 242 -5.92 0.02 17.45
CA SER A 242 -6.32 1.42 17.28
C SER A 242 -6.50 1.80 15.82
N LEU A 243 -5.64 1.33 14.90
CA LEU A 243 -5.77 1.60 13.46
C LEU A 243 -7.07 1.02 12.90
N LEU A 244 -7.45 -0.16 13.36
CA LEU A 244 -8.66 -0.86 12.93
C LEU A 244 -9.92 -0.20 13.51
N ILE A 245 -9.84 0.27 14.76
CA ILE A 245 -10.89 1.08 15.39
C ILE A 245 -11.06 2.41 14.63
N ASP A 246 -9.97 3.05 14.21
CA ASP A 246 -10.02 4.29 13.42
C ASP A 246 -10.74 4.05 12.06
N VAL A 247 -10.54 2.90 11.41
CA VAL A 247 -11.30 2.53 10.19
C VAL A 247 -12.80 2.45 10.48
N LEU A 248 -13.17 1.74 11.53
CA LEU A 248 -14.58 1.56 11.89
C LEU A 248 -15.23 2.90 12.26
N ASN A 249 -14.55 3.72 13.06
CA ASN A 249 -15.01 5.06 13.41
C ASN A 249 -15.25 5.89 12.14
N LEU A 250 -14.27 5.96 11.23
CA LEU A 250 -14.42 6.71 9.98
C LEU A 250 -15.61 6.23 9.15
N LEU A 251 -15.83 4.91 9.03
CA LEU A 251 -16.99 4.36 8.33
C LEU A 251 -18.31 4.82 8.96
N LEU A 252 -18.45 4.69 10.28
CA LEU A 252 -19.69 5.02 10.99
C LEU A 252 -19.96 6.53 11.02
N THR A 253 -18.95 7.34 11.30
CA THR A 253 -19.13 8.79 11.50
C THR A 253 -19.10 9.58 10.19
N ASN A 254 -18.19 9.25 9.27
CA ASN A 254 -17.97 10.05 8.06
C ASN A 254 -18.72 9.50 6.85
N TYR A 255 -18.90 8.18 6.76
CA TYR A 255 -19.53 7.53 5.61
C TYR A 255 -20.93 6.97 5.92
N GLN A 256 -21.36 6.98 7.19
CA GLN A 256 -22.63 6.40 7.65
C GLN A 256 -22.81 4.94 7.17
N ASP A 257 -21.70 4.20 7.09
CA ASP A 257 -21.64 2.87 6.54
C ASP A 257 -21.46 1.84 7.65
N THR A 258 -22.45 0.97 7.81
CA THR A 258 -22.50 -0.07 8.85
C THR A 258 -22.08 -1.45 8.33
N SER A 259 -21.71 -1.57 7.05
CA SER A 259 -21.38 -2.86 6.40
C SER A 259 -20.29 -3.62 7.14
N LEU A 260 -19.19 -2.95 7.52
CA LEU A 260 -18.11 -3.57 8.27
C LEU A 260 -18.56 -4.01 9.66
N ALA A 261 -19.36 -3.20 10.37
CA ALA A 261 -19.85 -3.54 11.70
C ALA A 261 -20.71 -4.82 11.66
N ILE A 262 -21.61 -4.91 10.67
CA ILE A 262 -22.47 -6.08 10.45
C ILE A 262 -21.64 -7.33 10.16
N GLU A 263 -20.70 -7.26 9.22
CA GLU A 263 -19.85 -8.40 8.85
C GLU A 263 -18.91 -8.80 10.01
N PHE A 264 -18.39 -7.83 10.77
CA PHE A 264 -17.54 -8.10 11.94
C PHE A 264 -18.30 -8.82 13.06
N LEU A 265 -19.52 -8.38 13.39
CA LEU A 265 -20.37 -9.06 14.38
C LEU A 265 -20.80 -10.45 13.91
N ARG A 266 -21.07 -10.60 12.60
CA ARG A 266 -21.36 -11.89 11.99
C ARG A 266 -20.17 -12.85 12.14
N GLU A 267 -18.96 -12.41 11.82
CA GLU A 267 -17.75 -13.22 11.89
C GLU A 267 -17.39 -13.59 13.35
N ILE A 268 -17.60 -12.69 14.32
CA ILE A 268 -17.49 -13.01 15.76
C ILE A 268 -18.42 -14.16 16.15
N ARG A 269 -19.68 -14.08 15.71
CA ARG A 269 -20.70 -15.09 16.00
C ARG A 269 -20.37 -16.43 15.36
N GLU A 270 -19.98 -16.42 14.09
CA GLU A 270 -19.67 -17.66 13.33
C GLU A 270 -18.41 -18.35 13.86
N THR A 271 -17.42 -17.59 14.33
CA THR A 271 -16.15 -18.15 14.85
C THR A 271 -16.17 -18.47 16.35
N ASN A 272 -17.29 -18.24 17.07
CA ASN A 272 -17.37 -18.32 18.54
C ASN A 272 -16.20 -17.60 19.25
N PHE A 273 -15.76 -16.48 18.67
CA PHE A 273 -14.51 -15.80 19.03
C PHE A 273 -14.35 -15.60 20.55
N VAL A 274 -15.40 -15.07 21.19
CA VAL A 274 -15.40 -14.65 22.59
C VAL A 274 -15.45 -15.82 23.56
N VAL A 275 -16.01 -16.97 23.14
CA VAL A 275 -16.31 -18.10 24.03
C VAL A 275 -15.22 -19.17 23.99
N ALA A 276 -14.50 -19.32 22.87
CA ALA A 276 -13.62 -20.48 22.67
C ALA A 276 -12.12 -20.18 22.50
N GLN A 277 -11.71 -18.96 22.13
CA GLN A 277 -10.33 -18.73 21.64
C GLN A 277 -9.67 -17.38 21.98
N ALA A 278 -10.40 -16.41 22.54
CA ALA A 278 -9.84 -15.09 22.83
C ALA A 278 -9.09 -15.09 24.17
N ASP A 279 -7.83 -14.62 24.17
CA ASP A 279 -7.15 -14.26 25.41
C ASP A 279 -7.76 -12.96 25.99
N ASN A 280 -7.41 -12.62 27.24
CA ASN A 280 -7.96 -11.43 27.91
C ASN A 280 -7.69 -10.12 27.14
N ALA A 281 -6.61 -10.05 26.35
CA ALA A 281 -6.29 -8.87 25.55
C ALA A 281 -7.22 -8.77 24.32
N SER A 282 -7.34 -9.86 23.56
CA SER A 282 -8.27 -9.97 22.42
C SER A 282 -9.71 -9.65 22.82
N ALA A 283 -10.18 -10.20 23.95
CA ALA A 283 -11.53 -9.99 24.43
C ALA A 283 -11.79 -8.51 24.77
N LYS A 284 -10.83 -7.83 25.40
CA LYS A 284 -10.91 -6.39 25.67
C LYS A 284 -10.96 -5.57 24.39
N THR A 285 -10.10 -5.89 23.42
CA THR A 285 -10.12 -5.21 22.12
C THR A 285 -11.46 -5.38 21.43
N VAL A 286 -11.99 -6.61 21.35
CA VAL A 286 -13.32 -6.86 20.76
C VAL A 286 -14.41 -6.10 21.51
N ALA A 287 -14.37 -6.03 22.84
CA ALA A 287 -15.31 -5.21 23.60
C ALA A 287 -15.21 -3.73 23.20
N THR A 288 -14.00 -3.20 22.96
CA THR A 288 -13.83 -1.82 22.44
C THR A 288 -14.47 -1.65 21.06
N PHE A 289 -14.31 -2.61 20.16
CA PHE A 289 -15.01 -2.59 18.86
C PHE A 289 -16.53 -2.55 19.02
N ILE A 290 -17.08 -3.41 19.89
CA ILE A 290 -18.53 -3.46 20.14
C ILE A 290 -19.03 -2.14 20.71
N ILE A 291 -18.29 -1.54 21.65
CA ILE A 291 -18.64 -0.22 22.23
C ILE A 291 -18.65 0.86 21.15
N VAL A 292 -17.71 0.83 20.19
CA VAL A 292 -17.68 1.79 19.07
C VAL A 292 -18.87 1.62 18.13
N MET A 293 -19.41 0.40 18.01
CA MET A 293 -20.58 0.11 17.17
C MET A 293 -21.93 0.42 17.83
N ALA A 294 -21.95 0.67 19.16
CA ALA A 294 -23.15 0.87 19.96
C ALA A 294 -23.61 2.34 19.95
#